data_AF-A0A918RRY8-F1
#
_entry.id   AF-A0A918RRY8-F1
#
_cell.length_a   1.000
_cell.length_b   1.000
_cell.length_c   1.000
_cell.angle_alpha   90.00
_cell.angle_beta   90.00
_cell.angle_gamma   90.00
#
_symmetry.space_group_name_H-M   'P 1'
#
loop_
_entity.id
_entity.type
_entity.pdbx_description
1 polymer ?
#
loop_
_entity_poly.entity_id
_entity_poly.type
_entity_poly.pdbx_seq_one_letter_code
_entity_poly.pdbx_strand_id
1 'polypeptide(L)'
;MEYFPFVIAILGLLFPLVLLPIIFGFESRSEARFHDTLKSMIESGQTLDEQTLSGIPGYKKKGPRNDVRSGLITTGTGLGIALLGKVALGSVIFGAGLLVLCIGASIAAYGLFGKHLSAAATRSDQA
;
A
#
# COMPACT_ATOMS: atom_id res chain seq x y z
N MET A 1 15.67 6.35 34.39
CA MET A 1 15.90 6.10 32.95
C MET A 1 15.48 4.69 32.50
N GLU A 2 15.07 3.80 33.41
CA GLU A 2 14.77 2.37 33.11
C GLU A 2 13.49 2.12 32.29
N TYR A 3 12.53 3.05 32.29
CA TYR A 3 11.23 2.86 31.60
C TYR A 3 11.21 3.35 30.16
N PHE A 4 12.25 4.08 29.73
CA PHE A 4 12.35 4.67 28.39
C PHE A 4 12.16 3.64 27.23
N PRO A 5 12.78 2.44 27.25
CA PRO A 5 12.57 1.47 26.18
C PRO A 5 11.14 0.90 26.14
N PHE A 6 10.47 0.79 27.28
CA PHE A 6 9.08 0.33 27.36
C PHE A 6 8.11 1.34 26.74
N VAL A 7 8.34 2.64 26.97
CA VAL A 7 7.51 3.70 26.38
C VAL A 7 7.61 3.69 24.85
N ILE A 8 8.81 3.49 24.29
CA ILE A 8 9.01 3.40 22.83
C ILE A 8 8.31 2.17 22.24
N ALA A 9 8.43 1.01 22.90
CA ALA A 9 7.77 -0.22 22.46
C ALA A 9 6.23 -0.08 22.47
N ILE A 10 5.67 0.54 23.51
CA ILE A 10 4.23 0.79 23.62
C ILE A 10 3.75 1.73 22.51
N LEU A 11 4.46 2.85 22.29
CA LEU A 11 4.10 3.80 21.25
C LEU A 11 4.20 3.21 19.85
N GLY A 12 5.23 2.39 19.58
CA GLY A 12 5.40 1.70 18.30
C GLY A 12 4.31 0.67 18.01
N LEU A 13 3.76 0.01 19.04
CA LEU A 13 2.64 -0.92 18.89
C LEU A 13 1.30 -0.20 18.74
N LEU A 14 1.10 0.91 19.47
CA LEU A 14 -0.15 1.68 19.44
C LEU A 14 -0.38 2.36 18.08
N PHE A 15 0.68 2.85 17.45
CA PHE A 15 0.61 3.61 16.22
C PHE A 15 -0.08 2.88 15.04
N PRO A 16 0.32 1.64 14.67
CA PRO A 16 -0.37 0.90 13.62
C PRO A 16 -1.81 0.56 14.01
N LEU A 17 -2.08 0.25 15.28
CA LEU A 17 -3.41 -0.08 15.80
C LEU A 17 -4.42 1.06 15.65
N VAL A 18 -3.96 2.32 15.71
CA VAL A 18 -4.80 3.50 15.49
C VAL A 18 -4.88 3.89 14.01
N LEU A 19 -3.79 3.76 13.25
CA LEU A 19 -3.78 4.15 11.83
C LEU A 19 -4.56 3.18 10.92
N LEU A 20 -4.47 1.87 11.15
CA LEU A 20 -5.17 0.85 10.37
C LEU A 20 -6.69 1.07 10.31
N PRO A 21 -7.43 1.23 11.43
CA PRO A 21 -8.88 1.46 11.37
C PRO A 21 -9.25 2.80 10.76
N ILE A 22 -8.39 3.82 10.83
CA ILE A 22 -8.63 5.11 10.17
C ILE A 22 -8.56 4.95 8.64
N ILE A 23 -7.53 4.27 8.13
CA ILE A 23 -7.38 4.00 6.69
C ILE A 23 -8.51 3.09 6.19
N PHE A 24 -8.77 1.99 6.92
CA PHE A 24 -9.78 1.00 6.53
C PHE A 24 -11.22 1.54 6.65
N GLY A 25 -11.48 2.36 7.66
CA GLY A 25 -12.76 3.06 7.83
C GLY A 25 -13.04 4.06 6.71
N PHE A 26 -12.00 4.67 6.13
CA PHE A 26 -12.13 5.52 4.95
C PHE A 26 -12.44 4.73 3.67
N GLU A 27 -11.84 3.55 3.52
CA GLU A 27 -12.05 2.66 2.36
C GLU A 27 -13.45 2.05 2.36
N SER A 28 -13.92 1.57 3.52
CA SER A 28 -15.28 1.04 3.73
C SER A 28 -16.40 2.03 3.39
N ARG A 29 -16.21 3.32 3.73
CA ARG A 29 -17.18 4.38 3.42
C ARG A 29 -17.23 4.75 1.93
N SER A 30 -16.23 4.35 1.15
CA SER A 30 -16.16 4.63 -0.29
C SER A 30 -16.83 3.51 -1.12
N GLU A 31 -16.65 2.25 -0.74
CA GLU A 31 -17.26 1.11 -1.44
C GLU A 31 -18.78 1.04 -1.24
N ALA A 32 -19.29 1.39 -0.05
CA ALA A 32 -20.72 1.39 0.23
C ALA A 32 -21.49 2.39 -0.66
N ARG A 33 -20.93 3.60 -0.87
CA ARG A 33 -21.54 4.64 -1.71
C ARG A 33 -21.49 4.28 -3.20
N PHE A 34 -20.47 3.53 -3.62
CA PHE A 34 -20.35 3.04 -4.98
C PHE A 34 -21.43 2.01 -5.33
N HIS A 35 -21.69 1.05 -4.44
CA HIS A 35 -22.73 0.04 -4.66
C HIS A 35 -24.16 0.62 -4.67
N ASP A 36 -24.48 1.56 -3.79
CA ASP A 36 -25.82 2.19 -3.79
C ASP A 36 -26.05 3.03 -5.05
N THR A 37 -24.99 3.70 -5.54
CA THR A 37 -25.05 4.48 -6.79
C THR A 37 -25.21 3.57 -8.01
N LEU A 38 -24.46 2.44 -8.06
CA LEU A 38 -24.59 1.46 -9.14
C LEU A 38 -25.96 0.78 -9.16
N LYS A 39 -26.53 0.43 -8.00
CA LYS A 39 -27.89 -0.13 -7.92
C LYS A 39 -28.94 0.83 -8.47
N SER A 40 -28.85 2.10 -8.08
CA SER A 40 -29.76 3.14 -8.54
C SER A 40 -29.65 3.39 -10.06
N MET A 41 -28.44 3.27 -10.63
CA MET A 41 -28.21 3.39 -12.08
C MET A 41 -28.72 2.16 -12.86
N ILE A 42 -28.54 0.95 -12.34
CA ILE A 42 -29.04 -0.30 -12.96
C ILE A 42 -30.57 -0.37 -12.96
N GLU A 43 -31.22 0.02 -11.86
CA GLU A 43 -32.69 0.12 -11.78
C GLU A 43 -33.26 1.20 -12.72
N SER A 44 -32.48 2.24 -13.02
CA SER A 44 -32.90 3.31 -13.94
C SER A 44 -32.80 2.95 -15.42
N GLY A 45 -32.30 1.76 -15.78
CA GLY A 45 -32.26 1.27 -17.16
C GLY A 45 -31.25 1.98 -18.07
N GLN A 46 -30.28 2.70 -17.50
CA GLN A 46 -29.25 3.42 -18.25
C GLN A 46 -28.16 2.46 -18.74
N THR A 47 -27.84 2.47 -20.03
CA THR A 47 -26.73 1.70 -20.61
C THR A 47 -25.42 2.16 -19.98
N LEU A 48 -24.76 1.26 -19.25
CA LEU A 48 -23.51 1.51 -18.53
C LEU A 48 -22.34 1.69 -19.51
N ASP A 49 -22.24 2.88 -20.11
CA ASP A 49 -21.06 3.31 -20.86
C ASP A 49 -19.95 3.75 -19.88
N GLU A 50 -18.68 3.49 -20.24
CA GLU A 50 -17.49 3.74 -19.39
C GLU A 50 -17.39 5.20 -18.92
N GLN A 51 -17.98 6.14 -19.65
CA GLN A 51 -18.04 7.55 -19.26
C GLN A 51 -18.92 7.80 -18.02
N THR A 52 -20.01 7.05 -17.85
CA THR A 52 -20.93 7.23 -16.71
C THR A 52 -20.34 6.66 -15.42
N LEU A 53 -19.57 5.56 -15.50
CA LEU A 53 -18.85 5.00 -14.35
C LEU A 53 -17.80 5.97 -13.78
N SER A 54 -17.14 6.75 -14.65
CA SER A 54 -16.11 7.72 -14.25
C SER A 54 -16.66 8.94 -13.49
N GLY A 55 -17.96 9.22 -13.61
CA GLY A 55 -18.64 10.29 -12.89
C GLY A 55 -19.11 9.91 -11.48
N ILE A 56 -19.00 8.63 -11.08
CA ILE A 56 -19.47 8.15 -9.78
C ILE A 56 -18.48 8.57 -8.68
N PRO A 57 -18.92 9.30 -7.64
CA PRO A 57 -18.08 9.64 -6.50
C PRO A 57 -17.69 8.37 -5.73
N GLY A 58 -16.46 7.90 -5.92
CA GLY A 58 -15.96 6.63 -5.38
C GLY A 58 -15.31 5.74 -6.43
N TYR A 59 -15.48 6.03 -7.73
CA TYR A 59 -14.78 5.32 -8.80
C TYR A 59 -13.28 5.65 -8.76
N LYS A 60 -12.51 4.79 -8.09
CA LYS A 60 -11.06 4.72 -8.30
C LYS A 60 -10.81 3.73 -9.43
N LYS A 61 -10.50 4.24 -10.62
CA LYS A 61 -9.80 3.44 -11.64
C LYS A 61 -8.60 2.82 -10.92
N LYS A 62 -8.57 1.48 -10.78
CA LYS A 62 -7.41 0.77 -10.24
C LYS A 62 -6.26 1.02 -11.22
N GLY A 63 -5.54 2.12 -11.01
CA GLY A 63 -4.35 2.46 -11.77
C GLY A 63 -3.34 1.33 -11.64
N PRO A 64 -2.40 1.20 -12.60
CA PRO A 64 -1.38 0.16 -12.54
C PRO A 64 -0.73 0.18 -11.16
N ARG A 65 -0.82 -0.97 -10.49
CA ARG A 65 -0.39 -1.14 -9.10
C ARG A 65 1.08 -0.74 -9.03
N ASN A 66 1.39 0.34 -8.32
CA ASN A 66 2.75 0.86 -8.27
C ASN A 66 3.55 0.08 -7.21
N ASP A 67 3.83 -1.19 -7.51
CA ASP A 67 4.52 -2.11 -6.61
C ASP A 67 5.94 -1.63 -6.31
N VAL A 68 6.56 -0.84 -7.20
CA VAL A 68 7.84 -0.16 -6.91
C VAL A 68 7.71 0.79 -5.74
N ARG A 69 6.66 1.62 -5.69
CA ARG A 69 6.45 2.56 -4.59
C ARG A 69 6.22 1.81 -3.29
N SER A 70 5.39 0.76 -3.32
CA SER A 70 5.13 -0.05 -2.12
C SER A 70 6.40 -0.73 -1.62
N GLY A 71 7.19 -1.31 -2.53
CA GLY A 71 8.46 -1.95 -2.19
C GLY A 71 9.47 -0.98 -1.60
N LEU A 72 9.64 0.20 -2.21
CA LEU A 72 10.58 1.22 -1.74
C LEU A 72 10.25 1.72 -0.32
N ILE A 73 8.95 1.93 -0.03
CA ILE A 73 8.49 2.33 1.31
C ILE A 73 8.79 1.23 2.33
N THR A 74 8.53 -0.03 1.99
CA THR A 74 8.84 -1.17 2.88
C THR A 74 10.34 -1.31 3.11
N THR A 75 11.17 -1.16 2.07
CA THR A 75 12.64 -1.18 2.20
C THR A 75 13.13 -0.07 3.12
N GLY A 76 12.62 1.15 2.95
CA GLY A 76 12.95 2.29 3.81
C GLY A 76 12.56 2.05 5.26
N THR A 77 11.39 1.47 5.50
CA THR A 77 10.93 1.08 6.84
C THR A 77 11.87 0.03 7.46
N GLY A 78 12.23 -1.02 6.71
CA GLY A 78 13.16 -2.05 7.17
C GLY A 78 14.55 -1.48 7.51
N LEU A 79 15.06 -0.58 6.67
CA LEU A 79 16.32 0.12 6.93
C LEU A 79 16.26 0.97 8.19
N GLY A 80 15.16 1.70 8.41
CA GLY A 80 14.94 2.47 9.63
C GLY A 80 14.94 1.59 10.89
N ILE A 81 14.23 0.46 10.86
CA ILE A 81 14.18 -0.50 11.98
C ILE A 81 15.56 -1.13 12.21
N ALA A 82 16.29 -1.47 11.15
CA ALA A 82 17.62 -2.04 11.27
C ALA A 82 18.57 -1.03 11.95
N LEU A 83 18.61 0.22 11.48
CA LEU A 83 19.44 1.27 12.08
C LEU A 83 19.06 1.54 13.54
N LEU A 84 17.76 1.57 13.86
CA LEU A 84 17.25 1.69 15.22
C LEU A 84 17.73 0.52 16.11
N GLY A 85 17.70 -0.71 15.59
CA GLY A 85 18.23 -1.90 16.25
C GLY A 85 19.72 -1.79 16.55
N LYS A 86 20.51 -1.28 15.59
CA LYS A 86 21.96 -1.10 15.75
C LYS A 86 22.31 -0.03 16.80
N VAL A 87 21.54 1.06 16.87
CA VAL A 87 21.86 2.22 17.71
C VAL A 87 21.30 2.11 19.13
N ALA A 88 20.10 1.55 19.31
CA ALA A 88 19.38 1.69 20.58
C ALA A 88 18.77 0.40 21.15
N LEU A 89 18.40 -0.59 20.31
CA LEU A 89 17.49 -1.67 20.74
C LEU A 89 18.06 -3.10 20.63
N GLY A 90 19.25 -3.29 20.09
CA GLY A 90 19.97 -4.56 20.09
C GLY A 90 19.83 -5.40 18.81
N SER A 91 20.53 -6.54 18.81
CA SER A 91 20.75 -7.38 17.62
C SER A 91 19.48 -8.04 17.07
N VAL A 92 18.51 -8.36 17.93
CA VAL A 92 17.23 -8.97 17.52
C VAL A 92 16.42 -8.00 16.65
N ILE A 93 16.34 -6.73 17.07
CA ILE A 93 15.61 -5.70 16.32
C ILE A 93 16.37 -5.29 15.06
N PHE A 94 17.70 -5.30 15.10
CA PHE A 94 18.53 -5.16 13.90
C PHE A 94 18.19 -6.24 12.86
N GLY A 95 18.12 -7.51 13.28
CA GLY A 95 17.74 -8.63 12.42
C GLY A 95 16.32 -8.51 11.86
N ALA A 96 15.34 -8.12 12.69
CA ALA A 96 13.97 -7.87 12.24
C ALA A 96 13.89 -6.77 11.17
N GLY A 97 14.63 -5.67 11.35
CA GLY A 97 14.70 -4.61 10.34
C GLY A 97 15.31 -5.08 9.02
N LEU A 98 16.36 -5.91 9.09
CA LEU A 98 17.04 -6.46 7.92
C LEU A 98 16.13 -7.43 7.13
N LEU A 99 15.29 -8.20 7.82
CA LEU A 99 14.25 -9.03 7.20
C LEU A 99 13.24 -8.18 6.43
N VAL A 100 12.71 -7.12 7.06
CA VAL A 100 11.74 -6.21 6.42
C VAL A 100 12.38 -5.50 5.21
N LEU A 101 13.65 -5.14 5.30
CA LEU A 101 14.41 -4.55 4.20
C LEU A 101 14.47 -5.51 3.00
N CYS A 102 14.80 -6.78 3.21
CA CYS A 102 14.81 -7.80 2.16
C CYS A 102 13.44 -7.94 1.48
N ILE A 103 12.36 -8.02 2.26
CA ILE A 103 10.99 -8.14 1.72
C ILE A 103 10.66 -6.91 0.85
N GLY A 104 10.94 -5.71 1.33
CA GLY A 104 10.73 -4.48 0.57
C GLY A 104 11.53 -4.46 -0.73
N ALA A 105 12.79 -4.90 -0.69
CA ALA A 105 13.67 -4.93 -1.86
C ALA A 105 13.12 -5.88 -2.94
N SER A 106 12.60 -7.04 -2.55
CA SER A 106 11.97 -7.98 -3.49
C SER A 106 10.71 -7.39 -4.14
N ILE A 107 9.86 -6.71 -3.39
CA ILE A 107 8.65 -6.05 -3.93
C ILE A 107 9.05 -4.92 -4.90
N ALA A 108 10.06 -4.13 -4.55
CA ALA A 108 10.55 -3.05 -5.39
C ALA A 108 11.14 -3.58 -6.70
N ALA A 109 11.95 -4.65 -6.61
CA ALA A 109 12.52 -5.33 -7.77
C ALA A 109 11.42 -5.90 -8.67
N TYR A 110 10.44 -6.59 -8.10
CA TYR A 110 9.29 -7.13 -8.85
C TYR A 110 8.55 -6.02 -9.61
N GLY A 111 8.27 -4.90 -8.94
CA GLY A 111 7.61 -3.76 -9.58
C GLY A 111 8.43 -3.12 -10.71
N LEU A 112 9.76 -3.16 -10.64
CA LEU A 112 10.64 -2.67 -11.71
C LEU A 112 10.59 -3.62 -12.90
N PHE A 113 10.76 -4.92 -12.68
CA PHE A 113 10.68 -5.92 -13.74
C PHE A 113 9.32 -5.93 -14.44
N GLY A 114 8.22 -5.82 -13.68
CA GLY A 114 6.87 -5.71 -14.25
C GLY A 114 6.73 -4.52 -15.21
N LYS A 115 7.24 -3.34 -14.83
CA LYS A 115 7.25 -2.17 -15.72
C LYS A 115 8.04 -2.39 -17.00
N HIS A 116 9.21 -3.03 -16.92
CA HIS A 116 10.05 -3.30 -18.08
C HIS A 116 9.43 -4.34 -19.03
N LEU A 117 8.78 -5.39 -18.51
CA LEU A 117 8.08 -6.38 -19.34
C LEU A 117 6.86 -5.78 -20.04
N SER A 118 6.04 -4.98 -19.34
CA SER A 118 4.88 -4.34 -19.94
C SER A 118 5.26 -3.37 -21.05
N ALA A 119 6.35 -2.61 -20.87
CA ALA A 119 6.86 -1.70 -21.90
C ALA A 119 7.39 -2.43 -23.14
N ALA A 120 8.00 -3.60 -22.96
CA ALA A 120 8.48 -4.44 -24.06
C ALA A 120 7.33 -5.06 -24.86
N ALA A 121 6.30 -5.57 -24.18
CA ALA A 121 5.12 -6.18 -24.82
C ALA A 121 4.32 -5.17 -25.66
N THR A 122 4.19 -3.92 -25.20
CA THR A 122 3.55 -2.85 -25.99
C THR A 122 4.34 -2.42 -27.23
N ARG A 123 5.67 -2.64 -27.26
CA ARG A 123 6.49 -2.31 -28.45
C ARG A 123 6.43 -3.39 -29.52
N SER A 124 6.26 -4.66 -29.15
CA SER A 124 6.14 -5.76 -30.11
C SER A 124 4.79 -5.80 -30.82
N ASP A 125 3.73 -5.26 -30.20
CA ASP A 125 2.39 -5.19 -30.81
C ASP A 125 2.26 -4.05 -31.85
N GLN A 126 3.21 -3.11 -31.87
CA GLN A 126 3.24 -1.98 -32.80
C GLN A 126 4.29 -2.11 -33.93
N ALA A 127 4.97 -3.26 -34.03
CA ALA A 127 5.99 -3.55 -35.03
C ALA A 127 5.50 -4.65 -35.98
#